data_AF-A0A813ENB9-F1
#
_entry.id   AF-A0A813ENB9-F1
#
_cell.length_a   1.000
_cell.length_b   1.000
_cell.length_c   1.000
_cell.angle_alpha   90.00
_cell.angle_beta   90.00
_cell.angle_gamma   90.00
#
_symmetry.space_group_name_H-M   'P 1'
#
loop_
_entity.id
_entity.type
_entity.pdbx_description
1 polymer ?
#
loop_
_entity_poly.entity_id
_entity_poly.type
_entity_poly.pdbx_seq_one_letter_code
_entity_poly.pdbx_strand_id
1 'polypeptide(L)'
;MDLALGVAVGSSCQMALLVAPFTVVVGWTTGQEMSLDFHAFQLLVLVGSVLVVAGVLWSRSTHWLYGAMMIIAYLAIAIVYLCESPGASTFEDRRGTSVLADLNIM
;
A
#
# COMPACT_ATOMS: atom_id res chain seq x y z
N MET A 1 -21.31 16.17 -8.97
CA MET A 1 -20.50 14.94 -8.85
C MET A 1 -19.16 15.12 -9.55
N ASP A 2 -19.10 15.57 -10.80
CA ASP A 2 -17.85 15.79 -11.54
C ASP A 2 -16.76 16.57 -10.80
N LEU A 3 -17.08 17.66 -10.11
CA LEU A 3 -16.06 18.44 -9.37
C LEU A 3 -15.44 17.60 -8.23
N ALA A 4 -16.27 16.94 -7.42
CA ALA A 4 -15.79 16.12 -6.31
C ALA A 4 -15.03 14.88 -6.82
N LEU A 5 -15.51 14.27 -7.90
CA LEU A 5 -14.87 13.13 -8.57
C LEU A 5 -13.50 13.54 -9.15
N GLY A 6 -13.44 14.68 -9.84
CA GLY A 6 -12.23 15.24 -10.43
C GLY A 6 -11.19 15.63 -9.38
N VAL A 7 -11.62 16.22 -8.26
CA VAL A 7 -10.72 16.52 -7.12
C VAL A 7 -10.20 15.25 -6.46
N ALA A 8 -11.07 14.25 -6.24
CA ALA A 8 -10.66 12.98 -5.63
C ALA A 8 -9.66 12.21 -6.50
N VAL A 9 -9.93 12.10 -7.80
CA VAL A 9 -9.03 11.43 -8.75
C VAL A 9 -7.75 12.24 -8.98
N GLY A 10 -7.84 13.57 -9.09
CA GLY A 10 -6.67 14.44 -9.22
C GLY A 10 -5.73 14.33 -8.02
N SER A 11 -6.28 14.29 -6.81
CA SER A 11 -5.52 14.12 -5.58
C SER A 11 -4.87 12.73 -5.48
N SER A 12 -5.55 11.65 -5.88
CA SER A 12 -4.98 10.30 -5.83
C SER A 12 -3.89 10.10 -6.88
N CYS A 13 -4.08 10.62 -8.10
CA CYS A 13 -3.05 10.61 -9.14
C CYS A 13 -1.82 11.43 -8.74
N GLN A 14 -2.00 12.60 -8.12
CA GLN A 14 -0.89 13.42 -7.63
C GLN A 14 -0.09 12.68 -6.55
N MET A 15 -0.78 12.01 -5.61
CA MET A 15 -0.11 11.16 -4.63
C MET A 15 0.64 10.01 -5.32
N ALA A 16 0.05 9.31 -6.28
CA ALA A 16 0.72 8.22 -6.98
C ALA A 16 1.95 8.67 -7.78
N LEU A 17 1.85 9.79 -8.51
CA LEU A 17 2.90 10.24 -9.44
C LEU A 17 3.99 11.07 -8.76
N LEU A 18 3.70 11.78 -7.68
CA LEU A 18 4.70 12.58 -6.96
C LEU A 18 5.16 11.91 -5.67
N VAL A 19 4.25 11.38 -4.84
CA VAL A 19 4.62 10.85 -3.53
C VAL A 19 5.40 9.54 -3.64
N ALA A 20 5.05 8.65 -4.57
CA ALA A 20 5.79 7.39 -4.75
C ALA A 20 7.28 7.61 -5.11
N PRO A 21 7.64 8.37 -6.17
CA PRO A 21 9.06 8.62 -6.48
C PRO A 21 9.73 9.52 -5.43
N PHE A 22 9.00 10.47 -4.84
CA PHE A 22 9.55 11.29 -3.76
C PHE A 22 9.95 10.44 -2.54
N THR A 23 9.14 9.44 -2.19
CA THR A 23 9.45 8.52 -1.07
C THR A 23 10.70 7.69 -1.37
N VAL A 24 10.90 7.25 -2.62
CA VAL A 24 12.12 6.53 -3.04
C VAL A 24 13.36 7.42 -2.91
N VAL A 25 13.29 8.67 -3.40
CA VAL A 25 14.40 9.62 -3.31
C VAL A 25 14.73 9.98 -1.86
N VAL A 26 13.72 10.19 -1.01
CA VAL A 26 13.92 10.46 0.42
C VAL A 26 14.53 9.25 1.14
N GLY A 27 14.11 8.03 0.80
CA GLY A 27 14.72 6.80 1.31
C GLY A 27 16.23 6.77 1.06
N TRP A 28 16.64 7.06 -0.17
CA TRP A 28 18.07 7.15 -0.53
C TRP A 28 18.82 8.19 0.31
N THR A 29 18.22 9.35 0.59
CA THR A 29 18.86 10.39 1.43
C THR A 29 19.00 10.00 2.91
N THR A 30 18.16 9.10 3.42
CA THR A 30 18.21 8.60 4.80
C THR A 30 19.12 7.36 4.94
N GLY A 31 19.73 6.89 3.83
CA GLY A 31 20.57 5.69 3.82
C GLY A 31 19.77 4.38 3.95
N GLN A 32 18.46 4.43 3.72
CA GLN A 32 17.58 3.26 3.66
C GLN A 32 17.24 2.99 2.19
N GLU A 33 17.52 1.77 1.72
CA GLU A 33 17.24 1.35 0.35
C GLU A 33 15.73 1.11 0.18
N MET A 34 14.95 2.19 0.05
CA MET A 34 13.52 2.14 -0.21
C MET A 34 13.27 1.84 -1.69
N SER A 35 13.12 0.56 -2.03
CA SER A 35 12.70 0.12 -3.37
C SER A 35 11.18 0.00 -3.45
N LEU A 36 10.64 0.17 -4.67
CA LEU A 36 9.23 -0.06 -4.98
C LEU A 36 8.91 -1.57 -5.07
N ASP A 37 9.48 -2.36 -4.15
CA ASP A 37 9.33 -3.82 -4.09
C ASP A 37 8.07 -4.17 -3.30
N PHE A 38 6.93 -4.07 -3.97
CA PHE A 38 5.66 -4.53 -3.40
C PHE A 38 5.49 -6.02 -3.69
N HIS A 39 4.92 -6.75 -2.72
CA HIS A 39 4.54 -8.13 -2.95
C HIS A 39 3.56 -8.21 -4.13
N ALA A 40 3.65 -9.27 -4.95
CA ALA A 40 2.83 -9.41 -6.15
C ALA A 40 1.32 -9.33 -5.83
N PHE A 41 0.91 -9.86 -4.68
CA PHE A 41 -0.46 -9.76 -4.17
C PHE A 41 -0.87 -8.30 -3.89
N GLN A 42 0.00 -7.53 -3.24
CA GLN A 42 -0.23 -6.13 -2.89
C GLN A 42 -0.46 -5.27 -4.14
N LEU A 43 0.38 -5.51 -5.15
CA LEU A 43 0.31 -4.82 -6.44
C LEU A 43 -0.96 -5.19 -7.22
N LEU A 44 -1.35 -6.47 -7.18
CA LEU A 44 -2.58 -6.94 -7.83
C LEU A 44 -3.83 -6.32 -7.20
N VAL A 45 -3.90 -6.26 -5.86
CA VAL A 45 -5.03 -5.63 -5.14
C VAL A 45 -5.08 -4.13 -5.43
N LEU A 46 -3.93 -3.45 -5.47
CA LEU A 46 -3.84 -2.03 -5.82
C LEU A 46 -4.37 -1.77 -7.24
N VAL A 47 -3.87 -2.49 -8.23
CA VAL A 47 -4.30 -2.36 -9.64
C VAL A 47 -5.78 -2.73 -9.78
N GLY A 48 -6.22 -3.81 -9.12
CA GLY A 48 -7.62 -4.22 -9.10
C GLY A 48 -8.55 -3.14 -8.52
N SER A 49 -8.14 -2.49 -7.43
CA SER A 49 -8.89 -1.38 -6.83
C SER A 49 -9.04 -0.21 -7.80
N VAL A 50 -7.95 0.19 -8.46
CA VAL A 50 -7.97 1.28 -9.46
C VAL A 50 -8.87 0.94 -10.64
N LEU A 51 -8.83 -0.31 -11.13
CA LEU A 51 -9.69 -0.77 -12.23
C LEU A 51 -11.18 -0.74 -11.84
N VAL A 52 -11.52 -1.20 -10.64
CA VAL A 52 -12.90 -1.17 -10.13
C VAL A 52 -13.40 0.27 -10.03
N VAL A 53 -12.60 1.17 -9.44
CA VAL A 53 -12.95 2.59 -9.34
C VAL A 53 -13.14 3.17 -10.74
N ALA A 54 -12.19 2.97 -11.65
CA ALA A 54 -12.27 3.46 -13.04
C ALA A 54 -13.54 2.97 -13.76
N GLY A 55 -13.92 1.70 -13.58
CA GLY A 55 -15.16 1.14 -14.12
C GLY A 55 -16.42 1.82 -13.55
N VAL A 56 -16.42 2.14 -12.25
CA VAL A 56 -17.53 2.89 -11.62
C VAL A 56 -17.58 4.33 -12.12
N LEU A 57 -16.43 4.97 -12.38
CA LEU A 57 -16.39 6.34 -12.92
C LEU A 57 -17.00 6.44 -14.32
N TRP A 58 -16.89 5.40 -15.13
CA TRP A 58 -17.52 5.34 -16.46
C TRP A 58 -19.04 5.11 -16.38
N SER A 59 -19.53 4.61 -15.24
CA SER A 59 -20.96 4.47 -15.01
C SER A 59 -21.60 5.84 -14.77
N ARG A 60 -22.40 6.30 -15.74
CA ARG A 60 -23.09 7.61 -15.69
C ARG A 60 -24.27 7.67 -14.71
N SER A 61 -24.59 6.58 -14.00
CA SER A 61 -25.67 6.54 -13.00
C SER A 61 -25.13 6.36 -11.60
N THR A 62 -25.39 7.31 -10.71
CA THR A 62 -24.84 7.33 -9.37
C THR A 62 -25.96 7.21 -8.33
N HIS A 63 -26.20 5.97 -7.90
CA HIS A 63 -27.08 5.67 -6.77
C HIS A 63 -26.28 5.58 -5.48
N TRP A 64 -26.91 5.90 -4.34
CA TRP A 64 -26.28 5.79 -3.02
C TRP A 64 -25.70 4.39 -2.75
N LEU A 65 -26.31 3.36 -3.35
CA LEU A 65 -25.85 1.97 -3.27
C LEU A 65 -24.47 1.74 -3.92
N TYR A 66 -24.14 2.44 -5.01
CA TYR A 66 -22.81 2.33 -5.64
C TYR A 66 -21.70 2.89 -4.72
N GLY A 67 -21.99 3.99 -4.00
CA GLY A 67 -21.08 4.51 -2.98
C GLY A 67 -20.92 3.54 -1.81
N ALA A 68 -22.02 2.95 -1.33
CA ALA A 68 -22.00 1.96 -0.26
C ALA A 68 -21.18 0.71 -0.64
N MET A 69 -21.27 0.21 -1.88
CA MET A 69 -20.47 -0.93 -2.31
C MET A 69 -18.97 -0.62 -2.33
N MET A 70 -18.58 0.60 -2.69
CA MET A 70 -17.17 1.02 -2.68
C MET A 70 -16.62 1.07 -1.25
N ILE A 71 -17.42 1.53 -0.28
CA ILE A 71 -17.03 1.55 1.14
C ILE A 71 -16.87 0.12 1.66
N ILE A 72 -17.80 -0.78 1.32
CA ILE A 72 -17.71 -2.21 1.71
C ILE A 72 -16.49 -2.87 1.07
N ALA A 73 -16.20 -2.60 -0.21
CA ALA A 73 -15.00 -3.12 -0.89
C ALA A 73 -13.71 -2.62 -0.23
N TYR A 74 -13.66 -1.35 0.17
CA TYR A 74 -12.53 -0.79 0.91
C TYR A 74 -12.34 -1.48 2.26
N LEU A 75 -13.41 -1.71 3.02
CA LEU A 75 -13.37 -2.45 4.28
C LEU A 75 -12.91 -3.90 4.09
N ALA A 76 -13.37 -4.58 3.04
CA ALA A 76 -12.94 -5.93 2.72
C ALA A 76 -11.42 -5.99 2.46
N ILE A 77 -10.89 -5.04 1.68
CA ILE A 77 -9.44 -4.91 1.46
C ILE A 77 -8.73 -4.63 2.79
N ALA A 78 -9.24 -3.73 3.64
CA ALA A 78 -8.64 -3.43 4.93
C ALA A 78 -8.58 -4.67 5.86
N ILE A 79 -9.61 -5.52 5.86
CA ILE A 79 -9.63 -6.76 6.63
C ILE A 79 -8.61 -7.76 6.08
N VAL A 80 -8.49 -7.88 4.76
CA VAL A 80 -7.47 -8.73 4.12
C VAL A 80 -6.07 -8.31 4.55
N TYR A 81 -5.76 -7.01 4.51
CA TYR A 81 -4.46 -6.49 4.97
C TYR A 81 -4.25 -6.59 6.48
N LEU A 82 -5.30 -6.51 7.29
CA LEU A 82 -5.20 -6.72 8.73
C LEU A 82 -4.87 -8.19 9.06
N CYS A 83 -5.37 -9.12 8.24
CA CYS A 83 -5.12 -10.56 8.38
C CYS A 83 -3.79 -10.98 7.73
N GLU A 84 -3.32 -10.24 6.73
CA GLU A 84 -1.95 -10.28 6.21
C GLU A 84 -1.01 -9.78 7.31
N SER A 85 -0.67 -10.70 8.21
CA SER A 85 0.21 -10.46 9.36
C SER A 85 1.44 -9.67 8.92
N PRO A 86 1.80 -8.54 9.58
CA PRO A 86 3.05 -7.84 9.30
C PRO A 86 4.18 -8.85 9.46
N GLY A 87 4.75 -9.26 8.32
CA GLY A 87 5.88 -10.14 8.26
C GLY A 87 6.97 -9.53 9.12
N ALA A 88 7.30 -10.25 10.19
CA ALA A 88 8.43 -10.02 11.05
C ALA A 88 9.70 -9.98 10.20
N SER A 89 10.04 -8.81 9.66
CA SER A 89 11.34 -8.59 9.06
C SER A 89 12.31 -8.22 10.18
N THR A 90 12.93 -9.27 10.71
CA THR A 90 14.39 -9.29 10.87
C THR A 90 14.99 -8.52 12.06
N PHE A 91 14.27 -8.40 13.19
CA PHE A 91 14.92 -8.06 14.48
C PHE A 91 15.44 -9.27 15.27
N GLU A 92 15.19 -10.49 14.75
CA GLU A 92 15.59 -11.78 15.32
C GLU A 92 16.57 -12.55 14.40
N ASP A 93 17.40 -11.85 13.62
CA ASP A 93 18.53 -12.46 12.89
C ASP A 93 19.88 -11.79 13.24
N ARG A 94 19.88 -10.56 13.79
CA ARG A 94 21.12 -9.87 14.21
C ARG A 94 21.46 -9.95 15.70
N ARG A 95 20.63 -10.59 16.54
CA ARG A 95 20.87 -10.70 18.00
C ARG A 95 21.06 -12.11 18.55
N GLY A 96 20.86 -13.16 17.75
CA GLY A 96 20.99 -14.55 18.21
C GLY A 96 22.34 -15.21 17.90
N THR A 97 23.05 -14.78 16.85
CA THR A 97 24.31 -15.42 16.40
C THR A 97 25.56 -14.70 16.90
N SER A 98 25.47 -13.41 17.21
CA SER A 98 26.58 -12.63 17.77
C SER A 98 26.86 -12.93 19.25
N VAL A 99 25.82 -13.28 20.03
CA VAL A 99 25.94 -13.53 21.48
C VAL A 99 26.40 -14.98 21.76
N LEU A 100 26.05 -15.92 20.87
CA LEU A 100 26.49 -17.32 20.97
C LEU A 100 27.95 -17.53 20.54
N ALA A 101 28.53 -16.62 19.75
CA ALA A 101 29.96 -16.63 19.43
C ALA A 101 30.82 -16.10 20.59
N ASP A 102 30.30 -15.13 21.36
CA ASP A 102 30.99 -14.55 22.52
C ASP A 102 30.97 -15.49 23.74
N LEU A 103 29.88 -16.29 23.90
CA LEU A 103 29.72 -17.20 25.04
C LEU A 103 30.38 -18.59 24.88
N ASN A 104 30.98 -18.90 23.72
CA ASN A 104 31.67 -20.20 23.48
C ASN A 104 33.21 -20.07 23.44
N ILE A 105 33.77 -18.91 23.80
CA ILE A 105 35.22 -18.67 23.86
C ILE A 105 35.66 -18.06 25.22
N MET A 106 34.87 -18.22 26.29
CA MET A 106 35.26 -17.90 27.67
C MET A 106 34.97 -19.03 28.64
#